data_AF-A0A6V7K734-F1
#
_entry.id   AF-A0A6V7K734-F1
#
_cell.length_a   1.000
_cell.length_b   1.000
_cell.length_c   1.000
_cell.angle_alpha   90.00
_cell.angle_beta   90.00
_cell.angle_gamma   90.00
#
_symmetry.space_group_name_H-M   'P 1'
#
loop_
_entity.id
_entity.type
_entity.pdbx_description
1 polymer ?
#
loop_
_entity_poly.entity_id
_entity_poly.type
_entity_poly.pdbx_seq_one_letter_code
_entity_poly.pdbx_strand_id
1 'polypeptide(L)'
;VRLVTGVGRFTEMNYILQILKENDQFEFLLGIGTDKISGLKIALLEFCKKQYPDDKELFVLIAHHFRLYNEIAVMWETEANSVIRDLIRDTRRENIRAISMNQMVKLAKTENTEKRLQCAMTNYTHATDYYLRDNKLNLANRCCHQAQLVALQVSLLNAVGQNQQVACLLNLGTEEINKVIIQGLSFPQAMMLVQSYNYSGDWSSAIYHHVVIGGETKYLKDFMGSMRLTSAIVQDCVC
;
A
#
# COMPACT_ATOMS: atom_id res chain seq x y z
N VAL A 1 31.18 6.48 -21.95
CA VAL A 1 30.09 7.48 -21.98
C VAL A 1 29.92 8.13 -23.36
N ARG A 2 30.88 8.93 -23.88
CA ARG A 2 30.73 9.66 -25.18
C ARG A 2 30.35 8.78 -26.39
N LEU A 3 30.82 7.53 -26.43
CA LEU A 3 30.53 6.58 -27.51
C LEU A 3 29.06 6.14 -27.54
N VAL A 4 28.47 5.88 -26.36
CA VAL A 4 27.08 5.44 -26.21
C VAL A 4 26.13 6.60 -26.43
N THR A 5 26.47 7.77 -25.88
CA THR A 5 25.65 8.98 -25.97
C THR A 5 25.67 9.64 -27.36
N GLY A 6 26.70 9.38 -28.17
CA GLY A 6 26.87 9.98 -29.51
C GLY A 6 26.19 9.22 -30.64
N VAL A 7 25.92 7.92 -30.48
CA VAL A 7 25.35 7.08 -31.56
C VAL A 7 23.82 7.12 -31.59
N GLY A 8 23.16 7.39 -30.45
CA GLY A 8 21.71 7.58 -30.38
C GLY A 8 20.85 6.30 -30.57
N ARG A 9 21.46 5.17 -30.95
CA ARG A 9 20.80 3.86 -31.14
C ARG A 9 20.87 3.01 -29.88
N PHE A 10 20.26 3.49 -28.80
CA PHE A 10 20.37 2.88 -27.48
C PHE A 10 19.81 1.45 -27.40
N THR A 11 18.83 1.10 -28.24
CA THR A 11 18.26 -0.26 -28.33
C THR A 11 19.24 -1.29 -28.92
N GLU A 12 20.12 -0.87 -29.82
CA GLU A 12 21.18 -1.71 -30.41
C GLU A 12 22.40 -1.85 -29.47
N MET A 13 22.50 -1.01 -28.42
CA MET A 13 23.63 -0.91 -27.50
C MET A 13 23.41 -1.60 -26.14
N ASN A 14 22.41 -2.49 -26.03
CA ASN A 14 22.11 -3.23 -24.79
C ASN A 14 23.33 -3.99 -24.23
N TYR A 15 24.22 -4.50 -25.08
CA TYR A 15 25.47 -5.15 -24.68
C TYR A 15 26.38 -4.22 -23.85
N ILE A 16 26.45 -2.94 -24.18
CA ILE A 16 27.28 -1.98 -23.44
C ILE A 16 26.64 -1.68 -22.08
N LEU A 17 25.30 -1.60 -22.02
CA LEU A 17 24.57 -1.46 -20.76
C LEU A 17 24.79 -2.67 -19.84
N GLN A 18 24.82 -3.88 -20.42
CA GLN A 18 25.11 -5.10 -19.70
C GLN A 18 26.53 -5.10 -19.10
N ILE A 19 27.56 -4.76 -19.89
CA ILE A 19 28.94 -4.66 -19.39
C ILE A 19 29.04 -3.62 -18.26
N LEU A 20 28.41 -2.46 -18.43
CA LEU A 20 28.44 -1.41 -17.41
C LEU A 20 27.80 -1.87 -16.11
N LYS A 21 26.73 -2.68 -16.18
CA LYS A 21 26.11 -3.27 -15.00
C LYS A 21 27.03 -4.33 -14.36
N GLU A 22 27.59 -5.24 -15.15
CA GLU A 22 28.48 -6.31 -14.66
C GLU A 22 29.75 -5.79 -13.97
N ASN A 23 30.13 -4.54 -14.23
CA ASN A 23 31.30 -3.90 -13.62
C ASN A 23 30.93 -2.86 -12.54
N ASP A 24 29.66 -2.74 -12.11
CA ASP A 24 29.17 -1.72 -11.17
C ASP A 24 29.45 -0.26 -11.62
N GLN A 25 29.57 -0.05 -12.93
CA GLN A 25 29.92 1.22 -13.56
C GLN A 25 28.70 1.96 -14.14
N PHE A 26 27.49 1.56 -13.74
CA PHE A 26 26.26 2.11 -14.29
C PHE A 26 26.08 3.60 -13.95
N GLU A 27 26.59 4.05 -12.80
CA GLU A 27 26.58 5.47 -12.38
C GLU A 27 27.35 6.38 -13.34
N PHE A 28 28.43 5.89 -13.97
CA PHE A 28 29.18 6.68 -14.95
C PHE A 28 28.36 7.01 -16.20
N LEU A 29 27.38 6.17 -16.54
CA LEU A 29 26.44 6.44 -17.63
C LEU A 29 25.43 7.52 -17.25
N LEU A 30 25.14 7.67 -15.96
CA LEU A 30 24.25 8.68 -15.37
C LEU A 30 25.01 9.97 -15.03
N GLY A 31 26.14 10.23 -15.69
CA GLY A 31 26.91 11.46 -15.52
C GLY A 31 26.17 12.73 -15.97
N ILE A 32 26.70 13.88 -15.58
CA ILE A 32 26.13 15.22 -15.86
C ILE A 32 25.90 15.40 -17.37
N GLY A 33 24.68 15.78 -17.76
CA GLY A 33 24.29 16.07 -19.15
C GLY A 33 23.65 14.91 -19.92
N THR A 34 23.58 13.72 -19.32
CA THR A 34 22.90 12.55 -19.93
C THR A 34 21.37 12.61 -19.84
N ASP A 35 20.84 13.42 -18.92
CA ASP A 35 19.43 13.78 -18.77
C ASP A 35 18.85 14.45 -20.02
N LYS A 36 19.69 15.17 -20.78
CA LYS A 36 19.31 15.89 -22.01
C LYS A 36 19.30 15.02 -23.28
N ILE A 37 19.75 13.77 -23.18
CA ILE A 37 19.86 12.87 -24.34
C ILE A 37 18.51 12.22 -24.61
N SER A 38 17.85 12.66 -25.68
CA SER A 38 16.57 12.10 -26.13
C SER A 38 16.70 10.61 -26.41
N GLY A 39 15.87 9.79 -25.77
CA GLY A 39 15.82 8.33 -25.99
C GLY A 39 16.65 7.48 -25.02
N LEU A 40 17.67 8.04 -24.36
CA LEU A 40 18.47 7.31 -23.36
C LEU A 40 17.62 6.87 -22.16
N LYS A 41 16.77 7.77 -21.66
CA LYS A 41 15.79 7.48 -20.62
C LYS A 41 14.94 6.25 -20.97
N ILE A 42 14.37 6.21 -22.17
CA ILE A 42 13.44 5.14 -22.59
C ILE A 42 14.19 3.82 -22.69
N ALA A 43 15.37 3.82 -23.31
CA ALA A 43 16.18 2.62 -23.47
C ALA A 43 16.67 2.05 -22.13
N LEU A 44 17.06 2.91 -21.17
CA LEU A 44 17.48 2.46 -19.84
C LEU A 44 16.32 1.88 -19.03
N LEU A 45 15.13 2.51 -19.09
CA LEU A 45 13.94 1.96 -18.45
C LEU A 45 13.52 0.62 -19.08
N GLU A 46 13.60 0.51 -20.40
CA GLU A 46 13.30 -0.73 -21.13
C GLU A 46 14.30 -1.84 -20.81
N PHE A 47 15.60 -1.50 -20.72
CA PHE A 47 16.66 -2.41 -20.31
C PHE A 47 16.40 -2.97 -18.91
N CYS A 48 16.08 -2.12 -17.93
CA CYS A 48 15.73 -2.57 -16.59
C CYS A 48 14.50 -3.47 -16.59
N LYS A 49 13.40 -3.04 -17.24
CA LYS A 49 12.14 -3.80 -17.25
C LYS A 49 12.26 -5.15 -17.95
N LYS A 50 13.09 -5.27 -19.00
CA LYS A 50 13.24 -6.52 -19.78
C LYS A 50 14.31 -7.46 -19.23
N GLN A 51 15.46 -6.93 -18.84
CA GLN A 51 16.63 -7.76 -18.50
C GLN A 51 16.82 -7.95 -17.00
N TYR A 52 16.34 -7.00 -16.18
CA TYR A 52 16.52 -7.03 -14.73
C TYR A 52 15.25 -6.59 -13.99
N PRO A 53 14.11 -7.29 -14.17
CA PRO A 53 12.84 -6.91 -13.56
C PRO A 53 12.87 -6.94 -12.02
N ASP A 54 13.74 -7.78 -11.44
CA ASP A 54 13.87 -7.94 -9.98
C ASP A 54 14.86 -6.95 -9.35
N ASP A 55 15.68 -6.26 -10.16
CA ASP A 55 16.70 -5.32 -9.67
C ASP A 55 16.10 -3.93 -9.45
N LYS A 56 15.46 -3.78 -8.29
CA LYS A 56 14.82 -2.55 -7.85
C LYS A 56 15.83 -1.43 -7.61
N GLU A 57 17.05 -1.75 -7.18
CA GLU A 57 18.08 -0.74 -6.89
C GLU A 57 18.54 -0.07 -8.17
N LEU A 58 18.80 -0.84 -9.23
CA LEU A 58 19.14 -0.30 -10.54
C LEU A 58 18.01 0.55 -11.12
N PHE A 59 16.76 0.07 -11.00
CA PHE A 59 15.60 0.84 -11.46
C PHE A 59 15.46 2.17 -10.72
N VAL A 60 15.58 2.15 -9.38
CA VAL A 60 15.51 3.36 -8.55
C VAL A 60 16.64 4.32 -8.89
N LEU A 61 17.88 3.83 -9.07
CA LEU A 61 19.03 4.65 -9.45
C LEU A 61 18.79 5.41 -10.76
N ILE A 62 18.37 4.70 -11.81
CA ILE A 62 18.09 5.28 -13.13
C ILE A 62 16.89 6.24 -13.06
N ALA A 63 15.80 5.81 -12.43
CA ALA A 63 14.61 6.64 -12.31
C ALA A 63 14.89 7.91 -11.49
N HIS A 64 15.75 7.84 -10.47
CA HIS A 64 16.16 8.98 -9.67
C HIS A 64 16.95 9.99 -10.51
N HIS A 65 17.90 9.51 -11.32
CA HIS A 65 18.69 10.36 -12.23
C HIS A 65 17.81 11.17 -13.19
N PHE A 66 16.80 10.52 -13.77
CA PHE A 66 15.83 11.17 -14.67
C PHE A 66 14.66 11.85 -13.94
N ARG A 67 14.70 11.95 -12.60
CA ARG A 67 13.65 12.56 -11.75
C ARG A 67 12.27 11.95 -11.97
N LEU A 68 12.20 10.65 -12.24
CA LEU A 68 10.98 9.88 -12.46
C LEU A 68 10.40 9.37 -11.15
N TYR A 69 10.18 10.29 -10.20
CA TYR A 69 9.71 9.93 -8.87
C TYR A 69 8.35 9.22 -8.91
N ASN A 70 7.50 9.55 -9.87
CA ASN A 70 6.25 8.83 -10.09
C ASN A 70 6.43 7.34 -10.39
N GLU A 71 7.37 6.98 -11.26
CA GLU A 71 7.60 5.60 -11.66
C GLU A 71 8.13 4.77 -10.48
N ILE A 72 9.00 5.38 -9.67
CA ILE A 72 9.49 4.77 -8.43
C ILE A 72 8.33 4.55 -7.45
N ALA A 73 7.47 5.56 -7.27
CA ALA A 73 6.31 5.45 -6.39
C ALA A 73 5.35 4.34 -6.83
N VAL A 74 5.03 4.26 -8.13
CA VAL A 74 4.17 3.22 -8.71
C VAL A 74 4.77 1.83 -8.53
N MET A 75 6.09 1.68 -8.69
CA MET A 75 6.79 0.41 -8.42
C MET A 75 6.57 -0.05 -6.97
N TRP A 76 6.84 0.83 -6.00
CA TRP A 76 6.67 0.51 -4.57
C TRP A 76 5.20 0.24 -4.20
N GLU A 77 4.25 1.01 -4.72
CA GLU A 77 2.81 0.79 -4.51
C GLU A 77 2.36 -0.55 -5.09
N THR A 78 2.83 -0.90 -6.29
CA THR A 78 2.49 -2.18 -6.95
C THR A 78 3.03 -3.37 -6.15
N GLU A 79 4.25 -3.25 -5.65
CA GLU A 79 4.87 -4.26 -4.79
C GLU A 79 4.10 -4.44 -3.48
N ALA A 80 3.78 -3.34 -2.77
CA ALA A 80 3.01 -3.37 -1.54
C ALA A 80 1.65 -4.08 -1.76
N ASN A 81 0.96 -3.72 -2.83
CA ASN A 81 -0.30 -4.36 -3.23
C ASN A 81 -0.11 -5.85 -3.56
N SER A 82 1.00 -6.24 -4.20
CA SER A 82 1.27 -7.65 -4.50
C SER A 82 1.47 -8.46 -3.23
N VAL A 83 2.29 -7.96 -2.30
CA VAL A 83 2.56 -8.62 -1.01
C VAL A 83 1.25 -8.87 -0.25
N ILE A 84 0.35 -7.89 -0.21
CA ILE A 84 -0.95 -8.02 0.45
C ILE A 84 -1.85 -9.04 -0.27
N ARG A 85 -1.97 -8.96 -1.60
CA ARG A 85 -2.77 -9.91 -2.38
C ARG A 85 -2.28 -11.33 -2.19
N ASP A 86 -0.98 -11.53 -2.24
CA ASP A 86 -0.35 -12.83 -2.05
C ASP A 86 -0.61 -13.33 -0.62
N LEU A 87 -0.52 -12.46 0.39
CA LEU A 87 -0.77 -12.83 1.79
C LEU A 87 -2.21 -13.32 2.01
N ILE A 88 -3.17 -12.61 1.43
CA ILE A 88 -4.58 -12.96 1.51
C ILE A 88 -4.86 -14.25 0.74
N ARG A 89 -4.24 -14.43 -0.43
CA ARG A 89 -4.37 -15.67 -1.22
C ARG A 89 -3.84 -16.88 -0.44
N ASP A 90 -2.68 -16.75 0.18
CA ASP A 90 -2.08 -17.84 0.95
C ASP A 90 -2.94 -18.17 2.18
N THR A 91 -3.42 -17.14 2.88
CA THR A 91 -4.33 -17.32 4.03
C THR A 91 -5.66 -17.97 3.62
N ARG A 92 -6.22 -17.64 2.46
CA ARG A 92 -7.44 -18.28 1.91
C ARG A 92 -7.20 -19.74 1.55
N ARG A 93 -6.03 -20.08 1.01
CA ARG A 93 -5.66 -21.48 0.69
C ARG A 93 -5.53 -22.33 1.95
N GLU A 94 -4.99 -21.78 3.03
CA GLU A 94 -4.91 -22.46 4.32
C GLU A 94 -6.28 -22.61 4.98
N ASN A 95 -7.18 -21.63 4.79
CA ASN A 95 -8.54 -21.62 5.33
C ASN A 95 -9.59 -22.06 4.31
N ILE A 96 -9.44 -23.27 3.73
CA ILE A 96 -10.39 -23.85 2.75
C ILE A 96 -11.86 -23.83 3.27
N ARG A 97 -12.06 -23.93 4.60
CA ARG A 97 -13.39 -23.87 5.23
C ARG A 97 -14.05 -22.49 5.24
N ALA A 98 -13.28 -21.39 5.24
CA ALA A 98 -13.82 -20.02 5.26
C ALA A 98 -14.43 -19.62 3.91
N ILE A 99 -13.88 -20.17 2.80
CA ILE A 99 -14.36 -19.94 1.43
C ILE A 99 -15.80 -20.46 1.26
N SER A 100 -16.14 -21.54 1.95
CA SER A 100 -17.46 -22.19 1.82
C SER A 100 -18.60 -21.44 2.54
N MET A 101 -18.31 -20.40 3.34
CA MET A 101 -19.31 -19.75 4.21
C MET A 101 -19.38 -18.22 4.07
N ASN A 102 -18.77 -17.60 3.05
CA ASN A 102 -18.68 -16.12 2.95
C ASN A 102 -18.16 -15.47 4.24
N GLN A 103 -17.27 -16.18 4.95
CA GLN A 103 -16.73 -15.68 6.20
C GLN A 103 -15.54 -14.76 5.94
N MET A 104 -15.47 -13.69 6.73
CA MET A 104 -14.37 -12.75 6.70
C MET A 104 -13.03 -13.47 6.86
N VAL A 105 -12.05 -13.12 6.04
CA VAL A 105 -10.70 -13.69 6.11
C VAL A 105 -10.09 -13.35 7.47
N LYS A 106 -9.53 -14.34 8.15
CA LYS A 106 -8.79 -14.13 9.40
C LYS A 106 -7.32 -14.46 9.20
N LEU A 107 -6.45 -13.52 9.53
CA LEU A 107 -4.99 -13.67 9.47
C LEU A 107 -4.50 -14.32 10.76
N ALA A 108 -3.72 -15.39 10.64
CA ALA A 108 -3.02 -15.98 11.78
C ALA A 108 -1.74 -15.20 12.08
N LYS A 109 -1.44 -15.00 13.37
CA LYS A 109 -0.16 -14.46 13.81
C LYS A 109 0.95 -15.49 13.56
N THR A 110 1.70 -15.26 12.50
CA THR A 110 2.91 -16.01 12.15
C THR A 110 4.03 -15.02 11.81
N GLU A 111 5.28 -15.42 12.03
CA GLU A 111 6.44 -14.59 11.70
C GLU A 111 6.46 -14.20 10.21
N ASN A 112 5.98 -15.10 9.33
CA ASN A 112 5.85 -14.83 7.90
C ASN A 112 4.79 -13.75 7.61
N THR A 113 3.61 -13.83 8.25
CA THR A 113 2.57 -12.81 8.14
C THR A 113 3.10 -11.44 8.57
N GLU A 114 3.77 -11.37 9.71
CA GLU A 114 4.32 -10.12 10.26
C GLU A 114 5.39 -9.52 9.33
N LYS A 115 6.34 -10.33 8.85
CA LYS A 115 7.37 -9.88 7.89
C LYS A 115 6.76 -9.32 6.61
N ARG A 116 5.72 -9.97 6.07
CA ARG A 116 5.04 -9.51 4.85
C ARG A 116 4.27 -8.23 5.07
N LEU A 117 3.57 -8.10 6.19
CA LEU A 117 2.88 -6.85 6.55
C LEU A 117 3.88 -5.72 6.76
N GLN A 118 4.99 -5.97 7.45
CA GLN A 118 6.05 -4.98 7.64
C GLN A 118 6.67 -4.55 6.30
N CYS A 119 6.91 -5.50 5.39
CA CYS A 119 7.37 -5.21 4.03
C CYS A 119 6.37 -4.34 3.26
N ALA A 120 5.08 -4.70 3.26
CA ALA A 120 4.03 -3.92 2.60
C ALA A 120 3.93 -2.50 3.18
N MET A 121 4.02 -2.35 4.50
CA MET A 121 4.00 -1.04 5.17
C MET A 121 5.20 -0.18 4.73
N THR A 122 6.42 -0.72 4.77
CA THR A 122 7.62 -0.01 4.31
C THR A 122 7.51 0.40 2.85
N ASN A 123 6.98 -0.47 1.99
CA ASN A 123 6.78 -0.17 0.57
C ASN A 123 5.77 0.96 0.36
N TYR A 124 4.65 0.99 1.09
CA TYR A 124 3.72 2.12 1.03
C TYR A 124 4.33 3.43 1.55
N THR A 125 5.18 3.37 2.58
CA THR A 125 5.92 4.54 3.07
C THR A 125 6.86 5.08 1.99
N HIS A 126 7.64 4.22 1.35
CA HIS A 126 8.47 4.61 0.20
C HIS A 126 7.63 5.21 -0.93
N ALA A 127 6.51 4.59 -1.30
CA ALA A 127 5.61 5.12 -2.32
C ALA A 127 5.10 6.52 -1.96
N THR A 128 4.74 6.73 -0.69
CA THR A 128 4.30 8.02 -0.16
C THR A 128 5.37 9.09 -0.34
N ASP A 129 6.61 8.82 0.09
CA ASP A 129 7.72 9.76 -0.03
C ASP A 129 8.01 10.15 -1.48
N TYR A 130 8.00 9.18 -2.40
CA TYR A 130 8.23 9.45 -3.82
C TYR A 130 7.05 10.19 -4.47
N TYR A 131 5.80 9.89 -4.11
CA TYR A 131 4.65 10.67 -4.57
C TYR A 131 4.68 12.11 -4.06
N LEU A 132 5.16 12.35 -2.83
CA LEU A 132 5.35 13.71 -2.29
C LEU A 132 6.43 14.47 -3.09
N ARG A 133 7.56 13.83 -3.41
CA ARG A 133 8.62 14.42 -4.23
C ARG A 133 8.15 14.77 -5.65
N ASP A 134 7.18 14.03 -6.18
CA ASP A 134 6.53 14.29 -7.47
C ASP A 134 5.33 15.24 -7.39
N ASN A 135 5.02 15.78 -6.20
CA ASN A 135 3.87 16.65 -5.92
C ASN A 135 2.50 16.00 -6.22
N LYS A 136 2.40 14.66 -6.20
CA LYS A 136 1.16 13.90 -6.38
C LYS A 136 0.47 13.66 -5.03
N LEU A 137 0.03 14.75 -4.38
CA LEU A 137 -0.50 14.74 -3.01
C LEU A 137 -1.65 13.74 -2.79
N ASN A 138 -2.58 13.62 -3.75
CA ASN A 138 -3.70 12.67 -3.63
C ASN A 138 -3.23 11.21 -3.58
N LEU A 139 -2.22 10.85 -4.38
CA LEU A 139 -1.66 9.50 -4.40
C LEU A 139 -0.81 9.25 -3.15
N ALA A 140 0.01 10.23 -2.74
CA ALA A 140 0.76 10.17 -1.49
C ALA A 140 -0.18 9.92 -0.30
N ASN A 141 -1.29 10.66 -0.23
CA ASN A 141 -2.26 10.51 0.88
C ASN A 141 -2.92 9.12 0.87
N ARG A 142 -3.26 8.60 -0.31
CA ARG A 142 -3.79 7.23 -0.45
C ARG A 142 -2.80 6.18 0.04
N CYS A 143 -1.53 6.26 -0.38
CA CYS A 143 -0.49 5.34 0.09
C CYS A 143 -0.23 5.48 1.60
N CYS A 144 -0.29 6.71 2.13
CA CYS A 144 -0.15 6.97 3.55
C CYS A 144 -1.27 6.30 4.35
N HIS A 145 -2.54 6.48 3.96
CA HIS A 145 -3.67 5.81 4.62
C HIS A 145 -3.58 4.28 4.50
N GLN A 146 -3.08 3.74 3.38
CA GLN A 146 -2.84 2.30 3.24
C GLN A 146 -1.73 1.82 4.19
N ALA A 147 -0.63 2.57 4.35
CA ALA A 147 0.40 2.24 5.33
C ALA A 147 -0.15 2.25 6.77
N GLN A 148 -0.99 3.24 7.12
CA GLN A 148 -1.67 3.31 8.41
C GLN A 148 -2.61 2.12 8.66
N LEU A 149 -3.34 1.68 7.63
CA LEU A 149 -4.19 0.50 7.71
C LEU A 149 -3.37 -0.77 7.96
N VAL A 150 -2.24 -0.93 7.27
CA VAL A 150 -1.33 -2.07 7.50
C VAL A 150 -0.75 -2.01 8.91
N ALA A 151 -0.36 -0.83 9.40
CA ALA A 151 0.10 -0.64 10.78
C ALA A 151 -0.98 -1.05 11.80
N LEU A 152 -2.24 -0.67 11.55
CA LEU A 152 -3.37 -1.09 12.36
C LEU A 152 -3.50 -2.63 12.36
N GLN A 153 -3.43 -3.28 11.20
CA GLN A 153 -3.48 -4.74 11.11
C GLN A 153 -2.36 -5.41 11.92
N VAL A 154 -1.14 -4.87 11.85
CA VAL A 154 0.01 -5.34 12.63
C VAL A 154 -0.25 -5.17 14.13
N SER A 155 -0.79 -4.03 14.56
CA SER A 155 -1.11 -3.78 15.97
C SER A 155 -2.14 -4.78 16.52
N LEU A 156 -3.15 -5.13 15.71
CA LEU A 156 -4.18 -6.10 16.10
C LEU A 156 -3.61 -7.53 16.18
N LEU A 157 -2.70 -7.90 15.27
CA LEU A 157 -1.98 -9.18 15.35
C LEU A 157 -1.07 -9.24 16.59
N ASN A 158 -0.40 -8.14 16.91
CA ASN A 158 0.49 -8.06 18.07
C ASN A 158 -0.26 -8.16 19.40
N ALA A 159 -1.51 -7.69 19.46
CA ALA A 159 -2.38 -7.81 20.64
C ALA A 159 -2.79 -9.26 20.94
N VAL A 160 -2.54 -10.19 20.03
CA VAL A 160 -3.02 -11.57 20.05
C VAL A 160 -1.83 -12.54 20.16
N GLY A 161 -2.06 -13.73 20.73
CA GLY A 161 -1.02 -14.76 20.92
C GLY A 161 -0.58 -15.44 19.62
N GLN A 162 0.50 -16.21 19.68
CA GLN A 162 1.01 -16.94 18.50
C GLN A 162 -0.04 -17.92 17.95
N ASN A 163 -0.17 -18.02 16.62
CA ASN A 163 -1.14 -18.86 15.92
C ASN A 163 -2.62 -18.54 16.15
N GLN A 164 -2.95 -17.52 16.96
CA GLN A 164 -4.31 -17.01 17.04
C GLN A 164 -4.61 -16.13 15.82
N GLN A 165 -5.90 -16.03 15.50
CA GLN A 165 -6.37 -15.41 14.27
C GLN A 165 -7.09 -14.08 14.55
N VAL A 166 -6.86 -13.10 13.68
CA VAL A 166 -7.46 -11.76 13.74
C VAL A 166 -8.14 -11.46 12.43
N ALA A 167 -9.26 -10.72 12.46
CA ALA A 167 -9.94 -10.25 11.27
C ALA A 167 -8.98 -9.49 10.33
N CYS A 168 -8.99 -9.83 9.05
CA CYS A 168 -8.19 -9.17 8.01
C CYS A 168 -8.85 -7.87 7.59
N LEU A 169 -8.24 -6.72 7.87
CA LEU A 169 -8.71 -5.39 7.48
C LEU A 169 -8.28 -4.97 6.07
N LEU A 170 -7.46 -5.80 5.41
CA LEU A 170 -6.83 -5.51 4.12
C LEU A 170 -7.62 -6.10 2.95
N ASN A 171 -7.70 -5.34 1.85
CA ASN A 171 -8.41 -5.68 0.62
C ASN A 171 -9.89 -6.10 0.83
N LEU A 172 -10.61 -5.32 1.63
CA LEU A 172 -12.03 -5.53 1.93
C LEU A 172 -12.96 -4.95 0.84
N GLY A 173 -14.10 -5.60 0.64
CA GLY A 173 -15.24 -5.03 -0.10
C GLY A 173 -16.09 -4.07 0.75
N THR A 174 -16.98 -3.31 0.10
CA THR A 174 -17.86 -2.31 0.76
C THR A 174 -18.72 -2.91 1.88
N GLU A 175 -19.33 -4.07 1.63
CA GLU A 175 -20.16 -4.80 2.61
C GLU A 175 -19.33 -5.30 3.80
N GLU A 176 -18.09 -5.70 3.57
CA GLU A 176 -17.19 -6.19 4.62
C GLU A 176 -16.70 -5.04 5.49
N ILE A 177 -16.43 -3.87 4.91
CA ILE A 177 -16.04 -2.66 5.64
C ILE A 177 -17.10 -2.29 6.67
N ASN A 178 -18.38 -2.22 6.28
CA ASN A 178 -19.48 -1.91 7.21
C ASN A 178 -19.57 -2.94 8.35
N LYS A 179 -19.47 -4.23 8.05
CA LYS A 179 -19.50 -5.30 9.07
C LYS A 179 -18.36 -5.14 10.09
N VAL A 180 -17.17 -4.83 9.62
CA VAL A 180 -15.99 -4.64 10.48
C VAL A 180 -16.12 -3.41 11.37
N ILE A 181 -16.65 -2.31 10.83
CA ILE A 181 -16.91 -1.09 11.59
C ILE A 181 -17.90 -1.37 12.72
N ILE A 182 -18.93 -2.18 12.49
CA ILE A 182 -20.00 -2.51 13.46
C ILE A 182 -19.56 -3.54 14.51
N GLN A 183 -18.65 -4.46 14.17
CA GLN A 183 -18.39 -5.65 15.00
C GLN A 183 -17.31 -5.49 16.07
N GLY A 184 -16.47 -4.45 16.04
CA GLY A 184 -15.46 -4.33 17.08
C GLY A 184 -14.27 -3.39 16.85
N LEU A 185 -14.31 -2.51 15.84
CA LEU A 185 -13.30 -1.46 15.76
C LEU A 185 -13.67 -0.29 16.67
N SER A 186 -12.69 0.28 17.38
CA SER A 186 -12.88 1.59 18.01
C SER A 186 -13.07 2.67 16.94
N PHE A 187 -13.72 3.78 17.29
CA PHE A 187 -13.99 4.84 16.32
C PHE A 187 -12.73 5.35 15.57
N PRO A 188 -11.57 5.59 16.22
CA PRO A 188 -10.35 5.96 15.50
C PRO A 188 -9.86 4.89 14.51
N GLN A 189 -10.02 3.61 14.84
CA GLN A 189 -9.66 2.50 13.95
C GLN A 189 -10.63 2.40 12.76
N ALA A 190 -11.92 2.62 13.00
CA ALA A 190 -12.93 2.71 11.94
C ALA A 190 -12.65 3.88 11.00
N MET A 191 -12.24 5.03 11.53
CA MET A 191 -11.84 6.19 10.72
C MET A 191 -10.65 5.90 9.81
N MET A 192 -9.60 5.27 10.33
CA MET A 192 -8.45 4.84 9.51
C MET A 192 -8.88 3.89 8.39
N LEU A 193 -9.77 2.94 8.69
CA LEU A 193 -10.33 2.02 7.70
C LEU A 193 -11.06 2.80 6.59
N VAL A 194 -12.01 3.64 6.95
CA VAL A 194 -12.81 4.42 5.99
C VAL A 194 -11.94 5.32 5.10
N GLN A 195 -10.93 5.99 5.68
CA GLN A 195 -9.98 6.83 4.94
C GLN A 195 -9.13 6.03 3.94
N SER A 196 -8.66 4.84 4.35
CA SER A 196 -7.82 3.99 3.48
C SER A 196 -8.55 3.47 2.24
N TYR A 197 -9.87 3.24 2.33
CA TYR A 197 -10.70 2.79 1.22
C TYR A 197 -11.43 3.93 0.49
N ASN A 198 -11.28 5.19 0.91
CA ASN A 198 -12.10 6.32 0.45
C ASN A 198 -13.61 6.02 0.49
N TYR A 199 -14.04 5.31 1.54
CA TYR A 199 -15.42 4.90 1.71
C TYR A 199 -16.22 6.02 2.43
N SER A 200 -17.52 6.10 2.19
CA SER A 200 -18.42 6.91 3.03
C SER A 200 -19.07 5.98 4.06
N GLY A 201 -18.53 5.96 5.28
CA GLY A 201 -19.04 5.10 6.36
C GLY A 201 -20.49 5.41 6.72
N ASP A 202 -21.30 4.37 6.92
CA ASP A 202 -22.62 4.48 7.55
C ASP A 202 -22.46 4.59 9.07
N TRP A 203 -22.22 5.82 9.53
CA TRP A 203 -21.98 6.12 10.93
C TRP A 203 -23.24 5.96 11.79
N SER A 204 -24.44 6.06 11.22
CA SER A 204 -25.71 5.78 11.91
C SER A 204 -25.76 4.34 12.40
N SER A 205 -25.57 3.38 11.50
CA SER A 205 -25.55 1.96 11.85
C SER A 205 -24.43 1.64 12.86
N ALA A 206 -23.24 2.23 12.68
CA ALA A 206 -22.13 2.04 13.62
C ALA A 206 -22.44 2.57 15.03
N ILE A 207 -23.01 3.76 15.15
CA ILE A 207 -23.41 4.36 16.43
C ILE A 207 -24.52 3.54 17.08
N TYR A 208 -25.53 3.11 16.32
CA TYR A 208 -26.60 2.27 16.84
C TYR A 208 -26.05 0.99 17.47
N HIS A 209 -25.20 0.26 16.75
CA HIS A 209 -24.64 -0.99 17.27
C HIS A 209 -23.68 -0.81 18.44
N HIS A 210 -22.72 0.12 18.37
CA HIS A 210 -21.74 0.31 19.44
C HIS A 210 -22.32 1.01 20.67
N VAL A 211 -23.15 2.03 20.48
CA VAL A 211 -23.61 2.92 21.57
C VAL A 211 -24.97 2.50 22.10
N VAL A 212 -25.94 2.21 21.23
CA VAL A 212 -27.32 1.88 21.65
C VAL A 212 -27.43 0.41 22.09
N ILE A 213 -26.88 -0.51 21.30
CA ILE A 213 -26.89 -1.95 21.65
C ILE A 213 -25.74 -2.29 22.59
N GLY A 214 -24.51 -1.88 22.25
CA GLY A 214 -23.30 -2.23 23.02
C GLY A 214 -23.07 -1.41 24.29
N GLY A 215 -23.72 -0.25 24.44
CA GLY A 215 -23.52 0.64 25.58
C GLY A 215 -22.14 1.31 25.65
N GLU A 216 -21.36 1.29 24.56
CA GLU A 216 -19.99 1.78 24.52
C GLU A 216 -19.91 3.31 24.46
N THR A 217 -20.06 3.97 25.61
CA THR A 217 -20.02 5.44 25.71
C THR A 217 -18.69 6.07 25.26
N LYS A 218 -17.60 5.30 25.28
CA LYS A 218 -16.29 5.74 24.79
C LYS A 218 -16.31 5.96 23.27
N TYR A 219 -16.96 5.06 22.53
CA TYR A 219 -17.09 5.17 21.06
C TYR A 219 -17.79 6.48 20.68
N LEU A 220 -18.86 6.85 21.40
CA LEU A 220 -19.59 8.10 21.16
C LEU A 220 -18.73 9.35 21.44
N LYS A 221 -17.94 9.34 22.52
CA LYS A 221 -17.05 10.47 22.84
C LYS A 221 -15.98 10.66 21.76
N ASP A 222 -15.36 9.57 21.33
CA ASP A 222 -14.34 9.60 20.27
C ASP A 222 -14.95 10.05 18.93
N PHE A 223 -16.18 9.61 18.63
CA PHE A 223 -16.95 10.09 17.47
C PHE A 223 -17.18 11.60 17.54
N MET A 224 -17.73 12.11 18.64
CA MET A 224 -18.05 13.53 18.81
C MET A 224 -16.80 14.44 18.81
N GLY A 225 -15.64 13.89 19.19
CA GLY A 225 -14.37 14.60 19.12
C GLY A 225 -13.85 14.82 17.70
N SER A 226 -14.26 13.97 16.75
CA SER A 226 -13.75 13.98 15.37
C SER A 226 -14.81 14.37 14.32
N MET A 227 -16.09 14.11 14.59
CA MET A 227 -17.22 14.41 13.72
C MET A 227 -18.35 15.09 14.48
N ARG A 228 -19.13 15.93 13.78
CA ARG A 228 -20.33 16.54 14.34
C ARG A 228 -21.50 15.56 14.28
N LEU A 229 -22.09 15.28 15.43
CA LEU A 229 -23.35 14.55 15.50
C LEU A 229 -24.45 15.38 14.84
N THR A 230 -24.96 14.91 13.70
CA THR A 230 -26.00 15.62 12.93
C THR A 230 -27.37 15.02 13.25
N SER A 231 -28.43 15.83 13.24
CA SER A 231 -29.80 15.35 13.49
C SER A 231 -30.22 14.19 12.57
N ALA A 232 -29.71 14.14 11.34
CA ALA A 232 -29.93 13.04 10.41
C ALA A 232 -29.39 11.70 10.96
N ILE A 233 -28.14 11.68 11.44
CA ILE A 233 -27.52 10.48 12.03
C ILE A 233 -28.32 9.98 13.24
N VAL A 234 -28.85 10.89 14.06
CA VAL A 234 -29.65 10.53 15.23
C VAL A 234 -31.01 9.96 14.82
N GLN A 235 -31.65 10.54 13.80
CA GLN A 235 -32.92 10.03 13.28
C GLN A 235 -32.76 8.65 12.64
N ASP A 236 -31.72 8.47 11.84
CA ASP A 236 -31.40 7.19 11.18
C ASP A 236 -31.00 6.08 12.18
N CYS A 237 -30.56 6.44 13.40
CA CYS A 237 -30.30 5.47 14.48
C CYS A 237 -31.57 4.96 15.19
N VAL A 238 -32.72 5.64 15.03
CA VAL A 238 -33.95 5.37 15.81
C VAL A 238 -35.04 4.71 14.95
N CYS A 239 -34.93 4.80 13.62
CA CYS A 239 -35.82 4.13 12.67
C CYS A 239 -35.37 2.69 12.37
#